data_AF-A0A376ZP98-F1
#
_entry.id   AF-A0A376ZP98-F1
#
_cell.length_a   1.000
_cell.length_b   1.000
_cell.length_c   1.000
_cell.angle_alpha   90.00
_cell.angle_beta   90.00
_cell.angle_gamma   90.00
#
_symmetry.space_group_name_H-M   'P 1'
#
loop_
_entity.id
_entity.type
_entity.pdbx_description
1 polymer ?
#
loop_
_entity_poly.entity_id
_entity_poly.type
_entity_poly.pdbx_seq_one_letter_code
_entity_poly.pdbx_strand_id
1 'polypeptide(L)'
;MSRGHGAGGRGITVAIFGLQDLFNEENSWLWMYRKLGGGLLGILMVPVLAAYTAYSLADKPALAPGFAAGLAANMIGSGFLGAVVGGLIAGYLMRWVKNHLRLSSKFNGFLTFYLYPVLGTLGAGSLMLFVVGEPVAWINNSLTAWLNGLSGSNALLLGAILGLCVPLTLEGQ
;
A
#
# COMPACT_ATOMS: atom_id res chain seq x y z
N MET A 1 32.09 27.18 2.07
CA MET A 1 31.97 26.01 1.17
C MET A 1 32.08 24.75 2.00
N SER A 2 30.98 24.05 2.26
CA SER A 2 31.01 22.69 2.79
C SER A 2 29.79 21.96 2.27
N ARG A 3 30.00 21.11 1.25
CA ARG A 3 28.96 20.29 0.61
C ARG A 3 28.80 19.01 1.43
N GLY A 4 27.73 18.94 2.21
CA GLY A 4 27.32 17.74 2.92
C GLY A 4 26.92 16.64 1.95
N HIS A 5 27.67 15.54 1.99
CA HIS A 5 27.38 14.30 1.28
C HIS A 5 26.18 13.62 1.94
N GLY A 6 25.09 13.46 1.18
CA GLY A 6 23.87 12.79 1.68
C GLY A 6 22.79 12.70 0.62
N ALA A 7 23.13 12.30 -0.61
CA ALA A 7 22.15 12.16 -1.68
C ALA A 7 22.22 10.74 -2.28
N GLY A 8 21.61 9.78 -1.59
CA GLY A 8 21.35 8.47 -2.16
C GLY A 8 20.43 8.62 -3.37
N GLY A 9 20.95 8.39 -4.59
CA GLY A 9 20.26 8.12 -5.88
C GLY A 9 19.28 9.16 -6.44
N ARG A 10 18.53 9.89 -5.60
CA ARG A 10 17.44 10.79 -5.96
C ARG A 10 17.88 12.22 -6.26
N GLY A 11 19.11 12.58 -5.89
CA GLY A 11 19.66 13.93 -6.06
C GLY A 11 20.70 14.06 -7.17
N ILE A 12 21.20 12.96 -7.74
CA ILE A 12 22.32 13.00 -8.70
C ILE A 12 21.91 13.67 -10.03
N THR A 13 20.73 13.36 -10.57
CA THR A 13 20.27 13.93 -11.85
C THR A 13 19.98 15.42 -11.70
N VAL A 14 19.30 15.81 -10.63
CA VAL A 14 19.00 17.23 -10.32
C VAL A 14 20.29 18.01 -10.07
N ALA A 15 21.30 17.35 -9.48
CA ALA A 15 22.62 17.93 -9.25
C ALA A 15 23.46 18.15 -10.50
N ILE A 16 23.33 17.27 -11.49
CA ILE A 16 24.00 17.43 -12.78
C ILE A 16 23.46 18.66 -13.53
N PHE A 17 22.16 18.94 -13.41
CA PHE A 17 21.53 20.07 -14.08
C PHE A 17 21.49 21.37 -13.25
N GLY A 18 21.97 21.36 -12.00
CA GLY A 18 21.96 22.53 -11.11
C GLY A 18 20.55 22.96 -10.68
N LEU A 19 19.59 22.04 -10.68
CA LEU A 19 18.17 22.31 -10.39
C LEU A 19 17.80 22.05 -8.92
N GLN A 20 18.77 21.92 -8.00
CA GLN A 20 18.48 21.57 -6.60
C GLN A 20 17.60 22.57 -5.88
N ASP A 21 17.75 23.86 -6.21
CA ASP A 21 16.97 24.91 -5.57
C ASP A 21 15.50 24.76 -5.98
N LEU A 22 15.22 24.59 -7.28
CA LEU A 22 13.87 24.31 -7.81
C LEU A 22 13.29 22.95 -7.38
N PHE A 23 14.13 21.99 -6.98
CA PHE A 23 13.69 20.67 -6.49
C PHE A 23 13.27 20.68 -5.02
N ASN A 24 13.83 21.60 -4.24
CA ASN A 24 13.58 21.75 -2.82
C ASN A 24 12.65 22.92 -2.50
N GLU A 25 12.47 23.87 -3.42
CA GLU A 25 11.57 25.00 -3.29
C GLU A 25 10.10 24.54 -3.37
N GLU A 26 9.35 24.80 -2.29
CA GLU A 26 7.92 24.47 -2.22
C GLU A 26 7.14 25.29 -3.27
N ASN A 27 6.29 24.60 -4.03
CA ASN A 27 5.50 25.13 -5.17
C ASN A 27 6.24 25.38 -6.49
N SER A 28 7.52 25.01 -6.60
CA SER A 28 8.17 24.89 -7.90
C SER A 28 7.53 23.76 -8.74
N TRP A 29 7.53 23.91 -10.07
CA TRP A 29 7.02 22.90 -10.99
C TRP A 29 7.73 21.54 -10.78
N LEU A 30 9.04 21.56 -10.57
CA LEU A 30 9.86 20.36 -10.36
C LEU A 30 9.50 19.66 -9.03
N TRP A 31 9.23 20.45 -7.99
CA TRP A 31 8.73 19.95 -6.71
C TRP A 31 7.34 19.34 -6.87
N MET A 32 6.45 19.93 -7.67
CA MET A 32 5.11 19.40 -7.93
C MET A 32 5.18 18.03 -8.61
N TYR A 33 6.02 17.86 -9.64
CA TYR A 33 6.25 16.56 -10.28
C TYR A 33 6.87 15.53 -9.33
N ARG A 34 7.81 15.95 -8.47
CA ARG A 34 8.37 15.10 -7.42
C ARG A 34 7.30 14.65 -6.43
N LYS A 35 6.43 15.57 -5.98
CA LYS A 35 5.35 15.27 -5.04
C LYS A 35 4.31 14.36 -5.68
N LEU A 36 4.02 14.55 -6.96
CA LEU A 36 3.16 13.68 -7.75
C LEU A 36 3.76 12.27 -7.85
N GLY A 37 4.98 12.12 -8.37
CA GLY A 37 5.61 10.81 -8.52
C GLY A 37 5.87 10.10 -7.19
N GLY A 38 6.48 10.79 -6.22
CA GLY A 38 6.83 10.22 -4.92
C GLY A 38 5.64 10.05 -3.97
N GLY A 39 4.72 11.03 -3.97
CA GLY A 39 3.54 11.01 -3.12
C GLY A 39 2.48 10.02 -3.58
N LEU A 40 2.26 9.87 -4.89
CA LEU A 40 1.33 8.86 -5.41
C LEU A 40 1.77 7.45 -5.03
N LEU A 41 3.05 7.12 -5.21
CA LEU A 41 3.57 5.79 -4.88
C LEU A 41 3.52 5.52 -3.38
N GLY A 42 3.89 6.48 -2.53
CA GLY A 42 3.85 6.29 -1.08
C GLY A 42 2.43 6.19 -0.52
N ILE A 43 1.50 7.00 -1.03
CA ILE A 43 0.15 7.12 -0.45
C ILE A 43 -0.80 6.08 -1.03
N LEU A 44 -0.74 5.83 -2.35
CA LEU A 44 -1.76 5.03 -3.03
C LEU A 44 -1.38 3.56 -3.21
N MET A 45 -0.10 3.18 -3.17
CA MET A 45 0.29 1.81 -3.47
C MET A 45 -0.36 0.79 -2.52
N VAL A 46 -0.36 1.07 -1.22
CA VAL A 46 -0.95 0.21 -0.18
C VAL A 46 -2.50 0.17 -0.29
N PRO A 47 -3.23 1.31 -0.37
CA PRO A 47 -4.68 1.31 -0.58
C PRO A 47 -5.12 0.63 -1.88
N VAL A 48 -4.42 0.87 -2.98
CA VAL A 48 -4.75 0.28 -4.29
C VAL A 48 -4.55 -1.23 -4.24
N LEU A 49 -3.43 -1.71 -3.68
CA LEU A 49 -3.20 -3.14 -3.49
C LEU A 49 -4.33 -3.78 -2.68
N ALA A 50 -4.65 -3.21 -1.51
CA ALA A 50 -5.71 -3.73 -0.65
C ALA A 50 -7.08 -3.75 -1.35
N ALA A 51 -7.41 -2.69 -2.10
CA ALA A 51 -8.65 -2.58 -2.84
C ALA A 51 -8.78 -3.66 -3.93
N TYR A 52 -7.72 -3.89 -4.71
CA TYR A 52 -7.74 -4.92 -5.75
C TYR A 52 -7.67 -6.34 -5.19
N THR A 53 -7.02 -6.55 -4.04
CA THR A 53 -7.10 -7.82 -3.30
C THR A 53 -8.51 -8.07 -2.77
N ALA A 54 -9.22 -7.05 -2.28
CA ALA A 54 -10.61 -7.21 -1.86
C ALA A 54 -11.54 -7.45 -3.06
N TYR A 55 -11.29 -6.75 -4.18
CA TYR A 55 -12.02 -6.90 -5.43
C TYR A 55 -11.93 -8.32 -6.00
N SER A 56 -10.76 -8.97 -5.93
CA SER A 56 -10.62 -10.33 -6.44
C SER A 56 -11.47 -11.37 -5.69
N LEU A 57 -11.94 -11.05 -4.48
CA LEU A 57 -12.80 -11.94 -3.67
C LEU A 57 -14.29 -11.64 -3.80
N ALA A 58 -14.67 -10.37 -3.92
CA ALA A 58 -16.07 -9.94 -3.82
C ALA A 58 -16.48 -8.84 -4.82
N ASP A 59 -15.75 -8.71 -5.93
CA ASP A 59 -16.02 -7.81 -7.05
C ASP A 59 -16.11 -6.33 -6.63
N LYS A 60 -16.82 -5.53 -7.45
CA LYS A 60 -17.01 -4.09 -7.31
C LYS A 60 -17.38 -3.60 -5.90
N PRO A 61 -18.31 -4.20 -5.15
CA PRO A 61 -18.67 -3.68 -3.82
C PRO A 61 -17.54 -3.78 -2.80
N ALA A 62 -16.52 -4.62 -3.04
CA ALA A 62 -15.39 -4.76 -2.12
C ALA A 62 -14.27 -3.71 -2.32
N LEU A 63 -14.35 -2.88 -3.37
CA LEU A 63 -13.34 -1.86 -3.63
C LEU A 63 -13.27 -0.81 -2.52
N ALA A 64 -14.41 -0.21 -2.16
CA ALA A 64 -14.49 0.81 -1.12
C ALA A 64 -13.96 0.31 0.25
N PRO A 65 -14.41 -0.85 0.77
CA PRO A 65 -13.87 -1.38 2.02
C PRO A 65 -12.40 -1.80 1.93
N GLY A 66 -11.94 -2.32 0.79
CA GLY A 66 -10.53 -2.60 0.58
C GLY A 66 -9.66 -1.34 0.58
N PHE A 67 -10.13 -0.25 -0.03
CA PHE A 67 -9.46 1.06 0.05
C PHE A 67 -9.40 1.57 1.49
N ALA A 68 -10.49 1.50 2.25
CA ALA A 68 -10.51 1.92 3.65
C ALA A 68 -9.56 1.08 4.52
N ALA A 69 -9.55 -0.25 4.32
CA ALA A 69 -8.62 -1.14 5.02
C ALA A 69 -7.15 -0.85 4.66
N GLY A 70 -6.84 -0.55 3.39
CA GLY A 70 -5.49 -0.18 2.98
C GLY A 70 -5.07 1.22 3.45
N LEU A 71 -6.00 2.17 3.58
CA LEU A 71 -5.73 3.45 4.23
C LEU A 71 -5.45 3.26 5.72
N ALA A 72 -6.23 2.44 6.41
CA ALA A 72 -5.95 2.05 7.79
C ALA A 72 -4.56 1.38 7.91
N ALA A 73 -4.21 0.51 6.96
CA ALA A 73 -2.89 -0.13 6.93
C ALA A 73 -1.73 0.88 6.89
N ASN A 74 -1.87 1.94 6.09
CA ASN A 74 -0.93 3.05 6.03
C ASN A 74 -0.88 3.84 7.33
N MET A 75 -2.03 4.15 7.93
CA MET A 75 -2.10 4.89 9.19
C MET A 75 -1.41 4.16 10.35
N ILE A 76 -1.53 2.83 10.39
CA ILE A 76 -0.95 1.98 11.46
C ILE A 76 0.53 1.64 11.17
N GLY A 77 1.03 1.92 9.97
CA GLY A 77 2.41 1.57 9.57
C GLY A 77 2.62 0.09 9.25
N SER A 78 1.54 -0.65 9.00
CA SER A 78 1.59 -2.07 8.60
C SER A 78 2.00 -2.27 7.13
N GLY A 79 1.97 -1.21 6.32
CA GLY A 79 2.53 -1.18 4.97
C GLY A 79 1.95 -2.24 4.05
N PHE A 80 2.81 -2.84 3.22
CA PHE A 80 2.41 -3.85 2.23
C PHE A 80 1.71 -5.06 2.87
N LEU A 81 2.24 -5.58 3.99
CA LEU A 81 1.65 -6.75 4.65
C LEU A 81 0.25 -6.44 5.18
N GLY A 82 0.08 -5.24 5.73
CA GLY A 82 -1.22 -4.71 6.09
C GLY A 82 -2.18 -4.61 4.92
N ALA A 83 -1.74 -4.13 3.75
CA ALA A 83 -2.60 -4.08 2.57
C ALA A 83 -3.10 -5.47 2.15
N VAL A 84 -2.24 -6.49 2.15
CA VAL A 84 -2.64 -7.86 1.78
C VAL A 84 -3.65 -8.41 2.79
N VAL A 85 -3.34 -8.33 4.08
CA VAL A 85 -4.20 -8.86 5.15
C VAL A 85 -5.52 -8.09 5.22
N GLY A 86 -5.47 -6.75 5.20
CA GLY A 86 -6.64 -5.88 5.21
C GLY A 86 -7.51 -6.03 3.96
N GLY A 87 -6.90 -6.20 2.79
CA GLY A 87 -7.61 -6.48 1.54
C GLY A 87 -8.33 -7.84 1.57
N LEU A 88 -7.70 -8.88 2.12
CA LEU A 88 -8.34 -10.18 2.31
C LEU A 88 -9.50 -10.10 3.31
N ILE A 89 -9.31 -9.44 4.44
CA ILE A 89 -10.36 -9.22 5.46
C ILE A 89 -11.55 -8.50 4.83
N ALA A 90 -11.31 -7.39 4.12
CA ALA A 90 -12.35 -6.65 3.42
C ALA A 90 -13.05 -7.53 2.37
N GLY A 91 -12.30 -8.29 1.57
CA GLY A 91 -12.85 -9.19 0.56
C GLY A 91 -13.74 -10.29 1.16
N TYR A 92 -13.29 -10.96 2.22
CA TYR A 92 -14.06 -11.99 2.91
C TYR A 92 -15.30 -11.44 3.62
N LEU A 93 -15.16 -10.29 4.29
CA LEU A 93 -16.29 -9.61 4.92
C LEU A 93 -17.36 -9.31 3.87
N MET A 94 -16.98 -8.75 2.73
CA MET A 94 -17.92 -8.39 1.67
C MET A 94 -18.54 -9.60 0.99
N ARG A 95 -17.80 -10.70 0.84
CA ARG A 95 -18.33 -11.98 0.38
C ARG A 95 -19.39 -12.52 1.35
N TRP A 96 -19.15 -12.42 2.66
CA TRP A 96 -20.11 -12.85 3.68
C TRP A 96 -21.39 -11.99 3.65
N VAL A 97 -21.23 -10.66 3.58
CA VAL A 97 -22.35 -9.72 3.47
C VAL A 97 -23.19 -10.00 2.21
N LYS A 98 -22.54 -10.26 1.06
CA LYS A 98 -23.21 -10.64 -0.19
C LYS A 98 -24.05 -11.91 -0.06
N ASN A 99 -23.56 -12.91 0.67
CA ASN A 99 -24.24 -14.19 0.81
C ASN A 99 -25.42 -14.13 1.79
N HIS A 100 -25.35 -13.29 2.83
CA HIS A 100 -26.41 -13.16 3.84
C HIS A 100 -27.50 -12.15 3.47
N LEU A 101 -27.16 -11.05 2.79
CA LEU A 101 -28.14 -10.08 2.31
C LEU A 101 -28.75 -10.56 0.99
N ARG A 102 -29.84 -11.34 1.09
CA ARG A 102 -30.58 -11.81 -0.09
C ARG A 102 -31.09 -10.63 -0.92
N LEU A 103 -30.61 -10.57 -2.16
CA LEU A 103 -30.81 -9.48 -3.10
C LEU A 103 -32.22 -9.56 -3.73
N SER A 104 -33.12 -8.65 -3.36
CA SER A 104 -34.33 -8.40 -4.16
C SER A 104 -33.97 -7.42 -5.30
N SER A 105 -34.26 -7.82 -6.54
CA SER A 105 -33.87 -7.12 -7.78
C SER A 105 -34.18 -5.61 -7.78
N LYS A 106 -35.18 -5.16 -7.02
CA LYS A 106 -35.61 -3.75 -6.95
C LYS A 106 -34.72 -2.82 -6.11
N PHE A 107 -33.84 -3.34 -5.23
CA PHE A 107 -33.02 -2.53 -4.32
C PHE A 107 -31.50 -2.67 -4.52
N ASN A 108 -31.06 -3.43 -5.53
CA ASN A 108 -29.65 -3.72 -5.75
C ASN A 108 -28.77 -2.49 -5.99
N GLY A 109 -29.30 -1.44 -6.64
CA GLY A 109 -28.56 -0.22 -6.92
C GLY A 109 -28.21 0.56 -5.65
N PHE A 110 -29.21 0.83 -4.79
CA PHE A 110 -29.02 1.55 -3.53
C PHE A 110 -28.11 0.78 -2.56
N LEU A 111 -28.32 -0.52 -2.43
CA LEU A 111 -27.53 -1.36 -1.53
C LEU A 111 -26.07 -1.42 -1.95
N THR A 112 -25.78 -1.66 -3.23
CA THR A 112 -24.41 -1.82 -3.75
C THR A 112 -23.60 -0.52 -3.68
N PHE A 113 -24.25 0.62 -3.82
CA PHE A 113 -23.58 1.91 -3.80
C PHE A 113 -23.41 2.48 -2.38
N TYR A 114 -24.35 2.24 -1.47
CA TYR A 114 -24.35 2.85 -0.14
C TYR A 114 -24.14 1.84 0.98
N LEU A 115 -25.01 0.83 1.09
CA LEU A 115 -24.99 -0.07 2.23
C LEU A 115 -23.72 -0.94 2.27
N TYR A 116 -23.38 -1.57 1.15
CA TYR A 116 -22.20 -2.44 1.04
C TYR A 116 -20.90 -1.66 1.35
N PRO A 117 -20.64 -0.50 0.73
CA PRO A 117 -19.48 0.31 1.06
C PRO A 117 -19.45 0.79 2.52
N VAL A 118 -20.57 1.24 3.10
CA VAL A 118 -20.59 1.76 4.46
C VAL A 118 -20.37 0.64 5.49
N LEU A 119 -21.11 -0.47 5.39
CA LEU A 119 -20.94 -1.60 6.31
C LEU A 119 -19.57 -2.25 6.15
N GLY A 120 -19.10 -2.39 4.92
CA GLY A 120 -17.79 -2.95 4.62
C GLY A 120 -16.66 -2.08 5.17
N THR A 121 -16.70 -0.77 4.94
CA THR A 121 -15.63 0.15 5.36
C THR A 121 -15.60 0.28 6.88
N LEU A 122 -16.76 0.37 7.53
CA LEU A 122 -16.85 0.37 8.99
C LEU A 122 -16.36 -0.95 9.57
N GLY A 123 -16.79 -2.09 9.03
CA GLY A 123 -16.39 -3.40 9.53
C GLY A 123 -14.90 -3.69 9.30
N ALA A 124 -14.45 -3.66 8.03
CA ALA A 124 -13.08 -3.95 7.67
C ALA A 124 -12.10 -2.92 8.24
N GLY A 125 -12.44 -1.62 8.15
CA GLY A 125 -11.63 -0.54 8.71
C GLY A 125 -11.50 -0.64 10.22
N SER A 126 -12.59 -0.88 10.96
CA SER A 126 -12.53 -1.04 12.42
C SER A 126 -11.73 -2.29 12.81
N LEU A 127 -11.91 -3.40 12.11
CA LEU A 127 -11.17 -4.64 12.39
C LEU A 127 -9.66 -4.45 12.15
N MET A 128 -9.30 -3.70 11.10
CA MET A 128 -7.93 -3.28 10.83
C MET A 128 -7.39 -2.38 11.95
N LEU A 129 -8.13 -1.35 12.35
CA LEU A 129 -7.66 -0.35 13.31
C LEU A 129 -7.50 -0.91 14.74
N PHE A 130 -8.39 -1.81 15.17
CA PHE A 130 -8.46 -2.23 16.58
C PHE A 130 -7.97 -3.65 16.86
N VAL A 131 -7.95 -4.55 15.87
CA VAL A 131 -7.67 -5.98 16.11
C VAL A 131 -6.43 -6.45 15.36
N VAL A 132 -6.36 -6.19 14.06
CA VAL A 132 -5.37 -6.84 13.18
C VAL A 132 -4.19 -5.94 12.81
N GLY A 133 -4.39 -4.62 12.74
CA GLY A 133 -3.39 -3.71 12.21
C GLY A 133 -2.13 -3.64 13.06
N GLU A 134 -2.26 -3.57 14.38
CA GLU A 134 -1.12 -3.48 15.30
C GLU A 134 -0.21 -4.73 15.28
N PRO A 135 -0.72 -5.98 15.39
CA PRO A 135 0.14 -7.15 15.27
C PRO A 135 0.78 -7.28 13.89
N VAL A 136 0.07 -6.92 12.82
CA VAL A 136 0.64 -6.95 11.46
C VAL A 136 1.72 -5.87 11.29
N ALA A 137 1.54 -4.69 11.88
CA ALA A 137 2.55 -3.65 11.88
C ALA A 137 3.80 -4.06 12.65
N TRP A 138 3.65 -4.73 13.80
CA TRP A 138 4.78 -5.26 14.55
C TRP A 138 5.60 -6.25 13.71
N ILE A 139 4.94 -7.17 13.00
CA ILE A 139 5.61 -8.11 12.09
C ILE A 139 6.34 -7.36 10.98
N ASN A 140 5.65 -6.42 10.31
CA ASN A 140 6.21 -5.64 9.20
C ASN A 140 7.45 -4.84 9.63
N ASN A 141 7.39 -4.18 10.77
CA ASN A 141 8.49 -3.39 11.31
C ASN A 141 9.66 -4.27 11.75
N SER A 142 9.38 -5.42 12.37
CA SER A 142 10.42 -6.38 12.77
C SER A 142 11.15 -6.96 11.57
N LEU A 143 10.41 -7.31 10.52
CA LEU A 143 10.98 -7.82 9.27
C LEU A 143 11.82 -6.73 8.57
N THR A 144 11.33 -5.50 8.56
CA THR A 144 12.06 -4.35 8.00
C THR A 144 13.36 -4.09 8.78
N ALA A 145 13.32 -4.14 10.11
CA ALA A 145 14.49 -3.99 10.96
C ALA A 145 15.54 -5.09 10.70
N TRP A 146 15.09 -6.34 10.55
CA TRP A 146 15.96 -7.46 10.21
C TRP A 146 16.61 -7.29 8.83
N LEU A 147 15.83 -6.95 7.81
CA LEU A 147 16.33 -6.71 6.45
C LEU A 147 17.33 -5.55 6.42
N ASN A 148 17.06 -4.46 7.13
CA ASN A 148 17.99 -3.34 7.23
C ASN A 148 19.30 -3.72 7.93
N GLY A 149 19.27 -4.66 8.87
CA GLY A 149 20.47 -5.26 9.47
C GLY A 149 21.34 -6.04 8.46
N LEU A 150 20.72 -6.66 7.46
CA LEU A 150 21.42 -7.41 6.40
C LEU A 150 22.00 -6.50 5.31
N SER A 151 21.36 -5.37 5.05
CA SER A 151 21.81 -4.35 4.08
C SER A 151 23.18 -3.75 4.40
N GLY A 152 23.70 -3.89 5.62
CA GLY A 152 25.03 -3.41 6.01
C GLY A 152 26.14 -4.46 5.88
N SER A 153 25.94 -5.67 6.43
CA SER A 153 27.00 -6.70 6.48
C SER A 153 27.07 -7.61 5.25
N ASN A 154 25.98 -7.80 4.49
CA ASN A 154 25.91 -8.74 3.37
C ASN A 154 25.00 -8.22 2.23
N ALA A 155 25.05 -6.93 1.91
CA ALA A 155 24.22 -6.31 0.85
C ALA A 155 24.32 -7.04 -0.51
N LEU A 156 25.49 -7.60 -0.82
CA LEU A 156 25.73 -8.45 -2.00
C LEU A 156 24.93 -9.75 -1.97
N LEU A 157 24.86 -10.42 -0.81
CA LEU A 157 24.08 -11.65 -0.63
C LEU A 157 22.57 -11.36 -0.72
N LEU A 158 22.14 -10.25 -0.11
CA LEU A 158 20.74 -9.82 -0.17
C LEU A 158 20.33 -9.42 -1.60
N GLY A 159 21.20 -8.71 -2.31
CA GLY A 159 21.01 -8.39 -3.73
C GLY A 159 20.95 -9.62 -4.62
N ALA A 160 21.74 -10.66 -4.33
CA ALA A 160 21.70 -11.93 -5.05
C ALA A 160 20.38 -12.70 -4.81
N ILE A 161 19.90 -12.77 -3.57
CA ILE A 161 18.64 -13.44 -3.22
C ILE A 161 17.45 -12.71 -3.87
N LEU A 162 17.39 -11.38 -3.75
CA LEU A 162 16.32 -10.58 -4.34
C LEU A 162 16.38 -10.60 -5.88
N GLY A 163 17.58 -10.56 -6.44
CA GLY A 163 17.82 -10.63 -7.88
C GLY A 163 17.47 -11.98 -8.50
N LEU A 164 17.61 -13.09 -7.76
CA LEU A 164 17.19 -14.43 -8.19
C LEU A 164 15.68 -14.65 -8.09
N CYS A 165 14.99 -14.04 -7.14
CA CYS A 165 13.56 -14.29 -6.91
C CYS A 165 12.66 -13.84 -8.07
N VAL A 166 13.05 -12.80 -8.82
CA VAL A 166 12.26 -12.27 -9.95
C VAL A 166 12.30 -13.19 -11.17
N PRO A 167 13.48 -13.56 -11.74
CA PRO A 167 13.53 -14.49 -12.87
C PRO A 167 12.92 -15.84 -12.54
N LEU A 168 13.20 -16.43 -11.37
CA LEU A 168 12.68 -17.75 -10.96
C LEU A 168 11.14 -17.84 -10.88
N THR A 169 10.43 -16.70 -10.74
CA THR A 169 8.96 -16.65 -10.81
C THR A 169 8.41 -16.56 -12.24
N LEU A 170 9.23 -16.19 -13.21
CA LEU A 170 8.85 -16.00 -14.62
C LEU A 170 9.19 -17.21 -15.49
N GLU A 171 10.03 -18.14 -15.04
CA GLU A 171 10.43 -19.36 -15.76
C GLU A 171 9.38 -20.49 -15.70
N GLY A 172 8.29 -20.28 -14.95
CA GLY A 172 7.21 -21.24 -14.73
C GLY A 172 5.92 -20.97 -15.51
N GLN A 173 5.94 -20.09 -16.52
CA GLN A 173 4.83 -19.87 -17.46
C GLN A 173 5.22 -20.22 -18.89
#